data_AF-W4HAY6-F1
#
_entry.id   AF-W4HAY6-F1
#
_cell.length_a   1.000
_cell.length_b   1.000
_cell.length_c   1.000
_cell.angle_alpha   90.00
_cell.angle_beta   90.00
_cell.angle_gamma   90.00
#
_symmetry.space_group_name_H-M   'P 1'
#
loop_
_entity.id
_entity.type
_entity.pdbx_description
1 polymer ?
#
loop_
_entity_poly.entity_id
_entity_poly.type
_entity_poly.pdbx_seq_one_letter_code
_entity_poly.pdbx_strand_id
1 'polypeptide(L)'
;MLGMRKGVVTGRTPKLDRKTTKSHQVVEDKYRAKTASVSGETTGPLHTEDEEYMKSVIDKLEQDLARRQESYVRRERQYQVRIEELERMVSDSRAKKASSVSHEDTMTSLRGLHKSILGSISQVQERTGKILQEQEKDLLRAFRARLYSVQEELETEKNKTDDGASAWIDKSKQLETEVEWTKEMADRLDRLNQSLTRENQRLKTQFSMQENDREFLVRQLVTVKKDNVRLRKELADAVKEAERTREEASIQLEELEFAPRNGRQQQPPRKQPPHALGSKMPSVVKRAPSTPALPGTTTFAPSLPEVDNRYKEIIKRLKRVLEVERRNLRQVRNAYTTDLQTHTELSIFVKQCIEDVKGQLHTHTHDATPSSTAIPSTANTISVLGTTFAASDRQKVIDLLLSQERVLGLLYAKAFPLPGSSAAAHAADAADGMTKDDIRDIFNEAHQLDGGYNLHHPSSRHHQDENEFEGDDDGRPRHQDSVDPRH
;
A
#
# COMPACT_ATOMS: atom_id res chain seq x y z
N MET A 1 -23.43 37.45 44.77
CA MET A 1 -23.96 38.51 45.66
C MET A 1 -22.87 38.88 46.65
N LEU A 2 -22.53 40.17 46.82
CA LEU A 2 -21.69 40.64 47.93
C LEU A 2 -22.42 41.76 48.67
N GLY A 3 -22.60 41.61 49.99
CA GLY A 3 -23.21 42.64 50.83
C GLY A 3 -22.15 43.60 51.37
N MET A 4 -22.14 44.85 50.92
CA MET A 4 -21.28 45.89 51.49
C MET A 4 -22.01 46.70 52.58
N ARG A 5 -21.37 46.80 53.75
CA ARG A 5 -21.90 47.49 54.92
C ARG A 5 -21.80 49.01 54.74
N LYS A 6 -22.88 49.76 54.96
CA LYS A 6 -22.82 51.22 55.13
C LYS A 6 -22.44 51.55 56.57
N GLY A 7 -21.20 51.99 56.78
CA GLY A 7 -20.74 52.54 58.06
C GLY A 7 -21.16 54.00 58.24
N VAL A 8 -21.46 54.39 59.48
CA VAL A 8 -21.82 55.77 59.86
C VAL A 8 -20.57 56.53 60.31
N VAL A 9 -20.44 57.78 59.87
CA VAL A 9 -19.54 58.77 60.52
C VAL A 9 -20.30 60.09 60.67
N THR A 10 -20.36 60.63 61.88
CA THR A 10 -21.11 61.84 62.24
C THR A 10 -20.21 63.07 62.37
N GLY A 11 -20.26 63.97 61.39
CA GLY A 11 -19.50 65.22 61.41
C GLY A 11 -20.06 66.24 62.40
N ARG A 12 -19.47 66.34 63.61
CA ARG A 12 -19.73 67.44 64.54
C ARG A 12 -19.16 68.76 64.02
N THR A 13 -20.00 69.79 63.89
CA THR A 13 -19.56 71.18 63.74
C THR A 13 -19.63 71.91 65.09
N PRO A 14 -18.56 72.59 65.54
CA PRO A 14 -18.61 73.41 66.75
C PRO A 14 -19.39 74.70 66.48
N LYS A 15 -20.36 75.03 67.35
CA LYS A 15 -20.99 76.36 67.36
C LYS A 15 -20.02 77.37 67.98
N LEU A 16 -19.87 78.54 67.36
CA LEU A 16 -19.12 79.66 67.91
C LEU A 16 -20.05 80.54 68.76
N ASP A 17 -19.65 80.79 70.02
CA ASP A 17 -20.42 81.62 70.96
C ASP A 17 -20.38 83.11 70.57
N ARG A 18 -21.46 83.59 69.94
CA ARG A 18 -21.63 85.01 69.61
C ARG A 18 -22.04 85.81 70.85
N LYS A 19 -21.07 86.16 71.70
CA LYS A 19 -21.25 87.07 72.85
C LYS A 19 -21.82 88.42 72.36
N THR A 20 -23.10 88.67 72.65
CA THR A 20 -23.77 89.95 72.32
C THR A 20 -23.43 91.01 73.36
N THR A 21 -22.60 91.98 72.99
CA THR A 21 -22.30 93.16 73.81
C THR A 21 -23.53 94.08 73.88
N LYS A 22 -24.17 94.13 75.05
CA LYS A 22 -25.14 95.20 75.39
C LYS A 22 -24.43 96.56 75.34
N SER A 23 -25.07 97.57 74.74
CA SER A 23 -25.12 98.98 75.19
C SER A 23 -25.33 99.96 74.03
N HIS A 24 -26.59 100.28 73.69
CA HIS A 24 -26.93 101.63 73.18
C HIS A 24 -28.42 102.04 73.25
N GLN A 25 -29.24 101.47 74.13
CA GLN A 25 -30.70 101.67 74.07
C GLN A 25 -31.41 101.70 75.45
N VAL A 26 -30.88 102.50 76.39
CA VAL A 26 -31.54 102.82 77.70
C VAL A 26 -31.24 104.26 78.20
N VAL A 27 -30.54 105.10 77.42
CA VAL A 27 -30.03 106.40 77.91
C VAL A 27 -30.97 107.57 77.56
N GLU A 28 -31.79 107.45 76.52
CA GLU A 28 -32.61 108.55 75.99
C GLU A 28 -33.81 108.90 76.89
N ASP A 29 -34.42 107.90 77.56
CA ASP A 29 -35.62 108.10 78.40
C ASP A 29 -35.39 108.99 79.63
N LYS A 30 -34.13 109.24 80.03
CA LYS A 30 -33.82 109.96 81.29
C LYS A 30 -33.64 111.48 81.13
N TYR A 31 -33.57 111.99 79.91
CA TYR A 31 -33.31 113.42 79.65
C TYR A 31 -34.49 114.21 79.06
N ARG A 32 -35.57 113.55 78.63
CA ARG A 32 -36.71 114.22 77.96
C ARG A 32 -37.79 114.79 78.90
N ALA A 33 -37.58 114.75 80.22
CA ALA A 33 -38.60 115.05 81.23
C ALA A 33 -38.23 116.19 82.22
N LYS A 34 -37.23 117.03 81.91
CA LYS A 34 -36.79 118.10 82.84
C LYS A 34 -36.44 119.44 82.19
N THR A 35 -37.05 119.74 81.04
CA THR A 35 -36.90 121.03 80.32
C THR A 35 -38.26 121.55 79.82
N ALA A 36 -39.19 121.75 80.75
CA ALA A 36 -40.44 122.48 80.53
C ALA A 36 -40.86 123.20 81.82
N SER A 37 -41.44 124.40 81.70
CA SER A 37 -42.05 125.17 82.80
C SER A 37 -41.13 125.63 83.95
N VAL A 38 -40.12 126.46 83.64
CA VAL A 38 -39.76 127.60 84.50
C VAL A 38 -39.59 128.85 83.62
N SER A 39 -40.70 129.56 83.39
CA SER A 39 -40.72 130.89 82.78
C SER A 39 -40.94 131.92 83.90
N GLY A 40 -39.86 132.53 84.39
CA GLY A 40 -39.91 133.56 85.42
C GLY A 40 -39.50 134.91 84.85
N GLU A 41 -40.47 135.75 84.49
CA GLU A 41 -40.21 137.11 83.99
C GLU A 41 -40.03 138.11 85.15
N THR A 42 -38.80 138.17 85.67
CA THR A 42 -38.26 139.29 86.46
C THR A 42 -36.78 139.42 86.08
N THR A 43 -36.16 140.59 85.87
CA THR A 43 -36.47 141.98 86.27
C THR A 43 -36.13 142.99 85.13
N GLY A 44 -36.00 144.29 85.46
CA GLY A 44 -35.70 145.39 84.54
C GLY A 44 -34.22 145.52 84.10
N PRO A 45 -33.74 146.76 83.84
CA PRO A 45 -32.70 147.00 82.83
C PRO A 45 -31.28 146.46 83.15
N LEU A 46 -30.60 146.08 82.06
CA LEU A 46 -29.29 145.44 82.00
C LEU A 46 -28.16 146.21 82.70
N HIS A 47 -27.24 145.45 83.30
CA HIS A 47 -25.91 145.90 83.69
C HIS A 47 -24.89 145.23 82.74
N THR A 48 -23.95 146.01 82.20
CA THR A 48 -23.11 145.59 81.05
C THR A 48 -22.09 144.50 81.36
N GLU A 49 -21.81 144.21 82.63
CA GLU A 49 -20.83 143.20 83.05
C GLU A 49 -21.39 141.76 82.92
N ASP A 50 -22.71 141.58 83.04
CA ASP A 50 -23.37 140.26 82.88
C ASP A 50 -23.35 139.77 81.42
N GLU A 51 -23.38 140.67 80.45
CA GLU A 51 -23.28 140.31 79.02
C GLU A 51 -21.91 139.71 78.69
N GLU A 52 -20.81 140.29 79.20
CA GLU A 52 -19.47 139.74 79.00
C GLU A 52 -19.28 138.39 79.70
N TYR A 53 -19.83 138.22 80.91
CA TYR A 53 -19.82 136.93 81.59
C TYR A 53 -20.56 135.86 80.80
N MET A 54 -21.80 136.13 80.38
CA MET A 54 -22.60 135.23 79.54
C MET A 54 -21.88 134.88 78.22
N LYS A 55 -21.25 135.86 77.58
CA LYS A 55 -20.45 135.66 76.35
C LYS A 55 -19.24 134.74 76.60
N SER A 56 -18.52 134.92 77.71
CA SER A 56 -17.42 134.02 78.09
C SER A 56 -17.88 132.58 78.38
N VAL A 57 -19.11 132.40 78.88
CA VAL A 57 -19.73 131.09 79.10
C VAL A 57 -20.12 130.45 77.77
N ILE A 58 -20.66 131.23 76.82
CA ILE A 58 -20.95 130.79 75.45
C ILE A 58 -19.67 130.35 74.74
N ASP A 59 -18.64 131.21 74.68
CA ASP A 59 -17.33 130.88 74.08
C ASP A 59 -16.73 129.59 74.65
N LYS A 60 -16.88 129.37 75.96
CA LYS A 60 -16.37 128.19 76.66
C LYS A 60 -17.20 126.92 76.36
N LEU A 61 -18.51 127.06 76.18
CA LEU A 61 -19.40 125.98 75.73
C LEU A 61 -19.19 125.64 74.25
N GLU A 62 -18.98 126.63 73.38
CA GLU A 62 -18.64 126.43 71.98
C GLU A 62 -17.27 125.76 71.83
N GLN A 63 -16.26 126.17 72.62
CA GLN A 63 -14.98 125.47 72.66
C GLN A 63 -15.11 124.01 73.12
N ASP A 64 -15.96 123.70 74.10
CA ASP A 64 -16.14 122.31 74.54
C ASP A 64 -16.97 121.49 73.54
N LEU A 65 -17.96 122.11 72.88
CA LEU A 65 -18.69 121.51 71.75
C LEU A 65 -17.73 121.17 70.61
N ALA A 66 -16.85 122.10 70.22
CA ALA A 66 -15.85 121.91 69.18
C ALA A 66 -14.86 120.79 69.55
N ARG A 67 -14.34 120.76 70.79
CA ARG A 67 -13.48 119.67 71.29
C ARG A 67 -14.19 118.31 71.25
N ARG A 68 -15.48 118.25 71.59
CA ARG A 68 -16.29 117.03 71.51
C ARG A 68 -16.50 116.60 70.05
N GLN A 69 -16.87 117.51 69.16
CA GLN A 69 -17.03 117.25 67.73
C GLN A 69 -15.72 116.73 67.12
N GLU A 70 -14.58 117.38 67.40
CA GLU A 70 -13.28 116.92 66.94
C GLU A 70 -12.92 115.53 67.50
N SER A 71 -13.25 115.25 68.77
CA SER A 71 -13.09 113.92 69.38
C SER A 71 -13.99 112.84 68.77
N TYR A 72 -15.17 113.20 68.25
CA TYR A 72 -15.99 112.29 67.44
C TYR A 72 -15.35 112.09 66.06
N VAL A 73 -15.00 113.15 65.32
CA VAL A 73 -14.38 113.07 63.98
C VAL A 73 -13.05 112.30 63.99
N ARG A 74 -12.22 112.45 65.03
CA ARG A 74 -10.98 111.66 65.20
C ARG A 74 -11.29 110.16 65.39
N ARG A 75 -12.27 109.81 66.20
CA ARG A 75 -12.69 108.41 66.41
C ARG A 75 -13.37 107.82 65.17
N GLU A 76 -14.20 108.60 64.49
CA GLU A 76 -14.82 108.22 63.22
C GLU A 76 -13.76 107.93 62.15
N ARG A 77 -12.76 108.80 61.97
CA ARG A 77 -11.61 108.54 61.09
C ARG A 77 -10.83 107.28 61.50
N GLN A 78 -10.61 107.04 62.80
CA GLN A 78 -9.97 105.81 63.28
C GLN A 78 -10.80 104.56 62.96
N TYR A 79 -12.13 104.63 63.07
CA TYR A 79 -13.01 103.53 62.67
C TYR A 79 -13.07 103.35 61.15
N GLN A 80 -13.10 104.42 60.36
CA GLN A 80 -13.05 104.37 58.89
C GLN A 80 -11.74 103.71 58.41
N VAL A 81 -10.58 104.15 58.90
CA VAL A 81 -9.27 103.54 58.60
C VAL A 81 -9.25 102.07 59.02
N ARG A 82 -9.83 101.71 60.17
CA ARG A 82 -9.87 100.31 60.62
C ARG A 82 -10.86 99.45 59.82
N ILE A 83 -11.95 100.03 59.31
CA ILE A 83 -12.87 99.36 58.38
C ILE A 83 -12.15 99.12 57.04
N GLU A 84 -11.51 100.14 56.47
CA GLU A 84 -10.73 100.03 55.22
C GLU A 84 -9.61 98.98 55.33
N GLU A 85 -8.89 98.95 56.46
CA GLU A 85 -7.88 97.92 56.76
C GLU A 85 -8.49 96.51 56.82
N LEU A 86 -9.64 96.34 57.49
CA LEU A 86 -10.33 95.05 57.60
C LEU A 86 -10.95 94.60 56.26
N GLU A 87 -11.52 95.53 55.48
CA GLU A 87 -12.03 95.27 54.13
C GLU A 87 -10.89 94.88 53.19
N ARG A 88 -9.73 95.55 53.28
CA ARG A 88 -8.51 95.15 52.58
C ARG A 88 -8.04 93.75 53.01
N MET A 89 -7.98 93.45 54.31
CA MET A 89 -7.63 92.10 54.79
C MET A 89 -8.61 91.02 54.29
N VAL A 90 -9.90 91.33 54.22
CA VAL A 90 -10.93 90.42 53.67
C VAL A 90 -10.79 90.28 52.15
N SER A 91 -10.48 91.37 51.44
CA SER A 91 -10.22 91.36 49.99
C SER A 91 -8.98 90.53 49.66
N ASP A 92 -7.85 90.78 50.33
CA ASP A 92 -6.61 90.00 50.21
C ASP A 92 -6.85 88.52 50.56
N SER A 93 -7.71 88.23 51.55
CA SER A 93 -8.08 86.85 51.91
C SER A 93 -8.98 86.20 50.85
N ARG A 94 -9.89 86.93 50.21
CA ARG A 94 -10.70 86.46 49.08
C ARG A 94 -9.85 86.23 47.84
N ALA A 95 -8.93 87.16 47.52
CA ALA A 95 -7.98 87.03 46.43
C ALA A 95 -7.06 85.82 46.62
N LYS A 96 -6.51 85.61 47.83
CA LYS A 96 -5.73 84.41 48.18
C LYS A 96 -6.56 83.12 48.12
N LYS A 97 -7.85 83.17 48.48
CA LYS A 97 -8.77 82.02 48.35
C LYS A 97 -9.15 81.72 46.89
N ALA A 98 -9.18 82.71 46.01
CA ALA A 98 -9.32 82.53 44.55
C ALA A 98 -8.01 82.08 43.88
N SER A 99 -6.87 82.55 44.39
CA SER A 99 -5.51 82.16 43.95
C SER A 99 -5.09 80.77 44.47
N SER A 100 -5.91 80.12 45.29
CA SER A 100 -5.80 78.70 45.60
C SER A 100 -6.17 77.89 44.35
N VAL A 101 -5.21 77.72 43.42
CA VAL A 101 -5.34 76.87 42.22
C VAL A 101 -5.97 75.54 42.63
N SER A 102 -7.10 75.21 42.01
CA SER A 102 -8.20 74.69 42.83
C SER A 102 -7.97 73.27 43.33
N HIS A 103 -8.33 73.05 44.59
CA HIS A 103 -8.52 71.69 45.10
C HIS A 103 -9.61 70.96 44.28
N GLU A 104 -10.59 71.70 43.74
CA GLU A 104 -11.61 71.14 42.86
C GLU A 104 -11.07 70.85 41.44
N ASP A 105 -10.09 71.61 40.94
CA ASP A 105 -9.44 71.35 39.64
C ASP A 105 -8.54 70.12 39.72
N THR A 106 -7.75 70.01 40.80
CA THR A 106 -6.92 68.83 41.07
C THR A 106 -7.77 67.59 41.34
N MET A 107 -8.88 67.71 42.08
CA MET A 107 -9.86 66.62 42.23
C MET A 107 -10.58 66.29 40.91
N THR A 108 -10.85 67.27 40.05
CA THR A 108 -11.48 67.03 38.73
C THR A 108 -10.51 66.37 37.74
N SER A 109 -9.24 66.77 37.75
CA SER A 109 -8.16 66.08 37.05
C SER A 109 -8.00 64.64 37.54
N LEU A 110 -8.00 64.42 38.86
CA LEU A 110 -7.91 63.07 39.45
C LEU A 110 -9.14 62.20 39.11
N ARG A 111 -10.35 62.76 39.13
CA ARG A 111 -11.57 62.09 38.61
C ARG A 111 -11.45 61.76 37.11
N GLY A 112 -10.87 62.65 36.31
CA GLY A 112 -10.62 62.47 34.88
C GLY A 112 -9.61 61.35 34.60
N LEU A 113 -8.47 61.36 35.30
CA LEU A 113 -7.47 60.29 35.25
C LEU A 113 -8.06 58.95 35.69
N HIS A 114 -8.82 58.92 36.79
CA HIS A 114 -9.51 57.71 37.24
C HIS A 114 -10.52 57.20 36.21
N LYS A 115 -11.28 58.08 35.55
CA LYS A 115 -12.18 57.71 34.44
C LYS A 115 -11.42 57.14 33.24
N SER A 116 -10.25 57.70 32.91
CA SER A 116 -9.36 57.20 31.86
C SER A 116 -8.77 55.83 32.20
N ILE A 117 -8.34 55.63 33.44
CA ILE A 117 -7.86 54.35 33.96
C ILE A 117 -8.98 53.29 33.90
N LEU A 118 -10.20 53.61 34.35
CA LEU A 118 -11.34 52.70 34.24
C LEU A 118 -11.66 52.33 32.79
N GLY A 119 -11.69 53.30 31.87
CA GLY A 119 -11.87 53.03 30.44
C GLY A 119 -10.76 52.16 29.84
N SER A 120 -9.51 52.38 30.27
CA SER A 120 -8.36 51.55 29.87
C SER A 120 -8.48 50.12 30.40
N ILE A 121 -8.89 49.95 31.67
CA ILE A 121 -9.16 48.64 32.27
C ILE A 121 -10.28 47.91 31.52
N SER A 122 -11.39 48.59 31.20
CA SER A 122 -12.48 48.00 30.40
C SER A 122 -12.01 47.58 29.01
N GLN A 123 -11.18 48.38 28.34
CA GLN A 123 -10.63 48.01 27.03
C GLN A 123 -9.64 46.83 27.11
N VAL A 124 -8.86 46.72 28.19
CA VAL A 124 -8.01 45.55 28.45
C VAL A 124 -8.87 44.32 28.72
N GLN A 125 -9.91 44.42 29.55
CA GLN A 125 -10.85 43.32 29.82
C GLN A 125 -11.56 42.84 28.55
N GLU A 126 -11.99 43.74 27.66
CA GLU A 126 -12.59 43.39 26.38
C GLU A 126 -11.59 42.67 25.45
N ARG A 127 -10.34 43.15 25.36
CA ARG A 127 -9.26 42.47 24.62
C ARG A 127 -8.96 41.09 25.18
N THR A 128 -8.84 40.95 26.50
CA THR A 128 -8.61 39.66 27.16
C THR A 128 -9.77 38.68 26.91
N GLY A 129 -11.01 39.15 26.95
CA GLY A 129 -12.18 38.33 26.61
C GLY A 129 -12.17 37.82 25.17
N LYS A 130 -11.81 38.68 24.21
CA LYS A 130 -11.65 38.31 22.79
C LYS A 130 -10.53 37.29 22.58
N ILE A 131 -9.35 37.53 23.16
CA ILE A 131 -8.21 36.60 23.09
C ILE A 131 -8.59 35.22 23.67
N LEU A 132 -9.35 35.18 24.77
CA LEU A 132 -9.77 33.91 25.38
C LEU A 132 -10.75 33.14 24.48
N GLN A 133 -11.68 33.82 23.81
CA GLN A 133 -12.60 33.23 22.83
C GLN A 133 -11.88 32.77 21.55
N GLU A 134 -10.85 33.49 21.11
CA GLU A 134 -10.00 33.09 19.98
C GLU A 134 -9.18 31.84 20.34
N GLN A 135 -8.59 31.79 21.53
CA GLN A 135 -7.88 30.60 22.04
C GLN A 135 -8.81 29.39 22.19
N GLU A 136 -10.04 29.56 22.68
CA GLU A 136 -11.05 28.48 22.74
C GLU A 136 -11.39 27.97 21.33
N LYS A 137 -11.65 28.88 20.38
CA LYS A 137 -11.96 28.57 18.98
C LYS A 137 -10.81 27.84 18.28
N ASP A 138 -9.57 28.24 18.55
CA ASP A 138 -8.38 27.62 17.97
C ASP A 138 -8.08 26.25 18.60
N LEU A 139 -8.28 26.09 19.91
CA LEU A 139 -8.22 24.81 20.62
C LEU A 139 -9.28 23.84 20.06
N LEU A 140 -10.52 24.30 19.84
CA LEU A 140 -11.58 23.51 19.20
C LEU A 140 -11.24 23.14 17.75
N ARG A 141 -10.56 24.02 17.00
CA ARG A 141 -10.08 23.68 15.64
C ARG A 141 -8.99 22.61 15.70
N ALA A 142 -8.05 22.71 16.63
CA ALA A 142 -7.00 21.71 16.83
C ALA A 142 -7.56 20.34 17.27
N PHE A 143 -8.54 20.32 18.19
CA PHE A 143 -9.23 19.08 18.56
C PHE A 143 -9.99 18.46 17.39
N ARG A 144 -10.70 19.26 16.56
CA ARG A 144 -11.38 18.74 15.36
C ARG A 144 -10.38 18.17 14.34
N ALA A 145 -9.28 18.88 14.06
CA ALA A 145 -8.23 18.38 13.17
C ALA A 145 -7.63 17.05 13.67
N ARG A 146 -7.39 16.94 15.00
CA ARG A 146 -6.91 15.69 15.59
C ARG A 146 -7.95 14.56 15.58
N LEU A 147 -9.24 14.86 15.74
CA LEU A 147 -10.31 13.86 15.60
C LEU A 147 -10.41 13.33 14.16
N TYR A 148 -10.28 14.21 13.15
CA TYR A 148 -10.23 13.77 11.75
C TYR A 148 -8.97 12.94 11.46
N SER A 149 -7.78 13.34 11.93
CA SER A 149 -6.54 12.55 11.83
C SER A 149 -6.73 11.14 12.42
N VAL A 150 -7.24 11.05 13.65
CA VAL A 150 -7.46 9.76 14.32
C VAL A 150 -8.54 8.92 13.62
N GLN A 151 -9.56 9.53 13.03
CA GLN A 151 -10.57 8.81 12.24
C GLN A 151 -9.98 8.30 10.92
N GLU A 152 -9.20 9.12 10.19
CA GLU A 152 -8.51 8.73 8.96
C GLU A 152 -7.46 7.64 9.23
N GLU A 153 -6.68 7.76 10.30
CA GLU A 153 -5.77 6.71 10.79
C GLU A 153 -6.54 5.40 11.01
N LEU A 154 -7.66 5.41 11.72
CA LEU A 154 -8.46 4.23 12.05
C LEU A 154 -9.17 3.62 10.82
N GLU A 155 -9.64 4.44 9.88
CA GLU A 155 -10.18 3.99 8.60
C GLU A 155 -9.09 3.36 7.71
N THR A 156 -7.89 3.96 7.61
CA THR A 156 -6.79 3.32 6.88
C THR A 156 -6.32 2.03 7.54
N GLU A 157 -6.28 1.97 8.87
CA GLU A 157 -5.88 0.75 9.61
C GLU A 157 -6.88 -0.39 9.36
N LYS A 158 -8.18 -0.09 9.41
CA LYS A 158 -9.24 -1.03 9.04
C LYS A 158 -9.06 -1.55 7.61
N ASN A 159 -8.83 -0.66 6.65
CA ASN A 159 -8.65 -1.07 5.25
C ASN A 159 -7.38 -1.93 5.05
N LYS A 160 -6.28 -1.67 5.77
CA LYS A 160 -5.08 -2.53 5.76
C LYS A 160 -5.38 -3.94 6.31
N THR A 161 -6.21 -4.04 7.36
CA THR A 161 -6.57 -5.36 7.92
C THR A 161 -7.45 -6.20 6.98
N ASP A 162 -8.27 -5.55 6.15
CA ASP A 162 -9.14 -6.20 5.17
C ASP A 162 -8.36 -6.63 3.91
N ASP A 163 -7.44 -5.78 3.43
CA ASP A 163 -6.53 -6.06 2.31
C ASP A 163 -5.67 -7.31 2.58
N GLY A 164 -5.15 -7.45 3.81
CA GLY A 164 -4.44 -8.64 4.24
C GLY A 164 -5.27 -9.92 4.20
N ALA A 165 -6.59 -9.85 4.47
CA ALA A 165 -7.49 -10.98 4.35
C ALA A 165 -7.80 -11.31 2.88
N SER A 166 -8.06 -10.29 2.05
CA SER A 166 -8.31 -10.47 0.61
C SER A 166 -7.12 -11.12 -0.10
N ALA A 167 -5.90 -10.65 0.17
CA ALA A 167 -4.68 -11.20 -0.42
C ALA A 167 -4.46 -12.70 -0.08
N TRP A 168 -4.87 -13.14 1.12
CA TRP A 168 -4.84 -14.56 1.48
C TRP A 168 -5.95 -15.38 0.80
N ILE A 169 -7.14 -14.81 0.62
CA ILE A 169 -8.27 -15.44 -0.09
C ILE A 169 -7.92 -15.65 -1.57
N ASP A 170 -7.44 -14.60 -2.25
CA ASP A 170 -7.04 -14.69 -3.66
C ASP A 170 -5.87 -15.66 -3.87
N LYS A 171 -4.92 -15.71 -2.92
CA LYS A 171 -3.82 -16.70 -2.94
C LYS A 171 -4.33 -18.14 -2.74
N SER A 172 -5.31 -18.38 -1.86
CA SER A 172 -5.94 -19.70 -1.70
C SER A 172 -6.58 -20.13 -3.02
N LYS A 173 -7.40 -19.24 -3.60
CA LYS A 173 -8.09 -19.45 -4.87
C LYS A 173 -7.14 -19.71 -6.04
N GLN A 174 -6.00 -19.01 -6.11
CA GLN A 174 -4.97 -19.29 -7.10
C GLN A 174 -4.41 -20.71 -6.91
N LEU A 175 -4.00 -21.08 -5.69
CA LEU A 175 -3.46 -22.41 -5.39
C LEU A 175 -4.48 -23.52 -5.66
N GLU A 176 -5.76 -23.30 -5.41
CA GLU A 176 -6.86 -24.21 -5.76
C GLU A 176 -6.92 -24.43 -7.28
N THR A 177 -6.82 -23.37 -8.10
CA THR A 177 -6.80 -23.51 -9.57
C THR A 177 -5.54 -24.18 -10.10
N GLU A 178 -4.36 -23.91 -9.51
CA GLU A 178 -3.10 -24.57 -9.87
C GLU A 178 -3.11 -26.06 -9.51
N VAL A 179 -3.72 -26.42 -8.37
CA VAL A 179 -3.92 -27.81 -7.94
C VAL A 179 -4.88 -28.54 -8.90
N GLU A 180 -6.01 -27.94 -9.29
CA GLU A 180 -6.95 -28.59 -10.20
C GLU A 180 -6.36 -28.79 -11.60
N TRP A 181 -5.70 -27.77 -12.15
CA TRP A 181 -4.97 -27.89 -13.42
C TRP A 181 -3.88 -28.98 -13.38
N THR A 182 -3.18 -29.11 -12.25
CA THR A 182 -2.18 -30.16 -12.05
C THR A 182 -2.81 -31.56 -12.00
N LYS A 183 -4.00 -31.71 -11.38
CA LYS A 183 -4.78 -32.96 -11.45
C LYS A 183 -5.17 -33.28 -12.89
N GLU A 184 -5.77 -32.34 -13.62
CA GLU A 184 -6.18 -32.56 -15.03
C GLU A 184 -5.00 -33.00 -15.91
N MET A 185 -3.82 -32.41 -15.72
CA MET A 185 -2.61 -32.80 -16.43
C MET A 185 -2.15 -34.22 -16.06
N ALA A 186 -2.16 -34.57 -14.78
CA ALA A 186 -1.81 -35.92 -14.31
C ALA A 186 -2.80 -36.97 -14.87
N ASP A 187 -4.10 -36.69 -14.78
CA ASP A 187 -5.18 -37.54 -15.28
C ASP A 187 -5.07 -37.77 -16.80
N ARG A 188 -4.70 -36.73 -17.55
CA ARG A 188 -4.42 -36.81 -18.99
C ARG A 188 -3.18 -37.64 -19.30
N LEU A 189 -2.10 -37.49 -18.53
CA LEU A 189 -0.88 -38.27 -18.68
C LEU A 189 -1.12 -39.76 -18.36
N ASP A 190 -1.88 -40.08 -17.31
CA ASP A 190 -2.22 -41.45 -16.97
C ASP A 190 -3.11 -42.12 -18.02
N ARG A 191 -4.12 -41.41 -18.56
CA ARG A 191 -4.93 -41.92 -19.68
C ARG A 191 -4.06 -42.28 -20.91
N LEU A 192 -3.06 -41.45 -21.22
CA LEU A 192 -2.09 -41.70 -22.31
C LEU A 192 -1.16 -42.88 -21.98
N ASN A 193 -0.60 -42.91 -20.76
CA ASN A 193 0.34 -43.95 -20.31
C ASN A 193 -0.33 -45.33 -20.24
N GLN A 194 -1.57 -45.40 -19.77
CA GLN A 194 -2.40 -46.62 -19.84
C GLN A 194 -2.64 -47.05 -21.29
N SER A 195 -2.90 -46.11 -22.22
CA SER A 195 -3.09 -46.44 -23.63
C SER A 195 -1.83 -47.04 -24.26
N LEU A 196 -0.67 -46.39 -24.04
CA LEU A 196 0.64 -46.87 -24.48
C LEU A 196 0.99 -48.23 -23.84
N THR A 197 0.62 -48.45 -22.58
CA THR A 197 0.82 -49.73 -21.88
C THR A 197 0.00 -50.86 -22.52
N ARG A 198 -1.28 -50.59 -22.83
CA ARG A 198 -2.15 -51.56 -23.54
C ARG A 198 -1.61 -51.88 -24.93
N GLU A 199 -1.13 -50.88 -25.68
CA GLU A 199 -0.50 -51.11 -26.99
C GLU A 199 0.83 -51.86 -26.89
N ASN A 200 1.70 -51.52 -25.94
CA ASN A 200 2.96 -52.22 -25.70
C ASN A 200 2.71 -53.70 -25.39
N GLN A 201 1.68 -54.01 -24.59
CA GLN A 201 1.27 -55.38 -24.32
C GLN A 201 0.70 -56.08 -25.57
N ARG A 202 -0.15 -55.40 -26.36
CA ARG A 202 -0.65 -55.91 -27.66
C ARG A 202 0.49 -56.29 -28.60
N LEU A 203 1.50 -55.42 -28.72
CA LEU A 203 2.67 -55.64 -29.56
C LEU A 203 3.53 -56.80 -29.05
N LYS A 204 3.78 -56.92 -27.74
CA LYS A 204 4.46 -58.08 -27.12
C LYS A 204 3.78 -59.41 -27.47
N THR A 205 2.45 -59.47 -27.35
CA THR A 205 1.68 -60.67 -27.74
C THR A 205 1.79 -60.96 -29.24
N GLN A 206 1.79 -59.93 -30.10
CA GLN A 206 1.96 -60.12 -31.56
C GLN A 206 3.37 -60.61 -31.93
N PHE A 207 4.43 -60.06 -31.32
CA PHE A 207 5.80 -60.55 -31.54
C PHE A 207 5.97 -61.99 -31.05
N SER A 208 5.49 -62.32 -29.85
CA SER A 208 5.56 -63.70 -29.33
C SER A 208 4.81 -64.70 -30.23
N MET A 209 3.66 -64.31 -30.80
CA MET A 209 2.96 -65.15 -31.79
C MET A 209 3.82 -65.37 -33.05
N GLN A 210 4.41 -64.31 -33.61
CA GLN A 210 5.28 -64.41 -34.79
C GLN A 210 6.56 -65.24 -34.51
N GLU A 211 7.09 -65.21 -33.29
CA GLU A 211 8.21 -66.06 -32.89
C GLU A 211 7.81 -67.54 -32.81
N ASN A 212 6.64 -67.84 -32.24
CA ASN A 212 6.07 -69.19 -32.22
C ASN A 212 5.80 -69.73 -33.63
N ASP A 213 5.21 -68.91 -34.51
CA ASP A 213 4.97 -69.26 -35.92
C ASP A 213 6.29 -69.51 -36.66
N ARG A 214 7.29 -68.65 -36.46
CA ARG A 214 8.64 -68.81 -37.03
C ARG A 214 9.29 -70.11 -36.55
N GLU A 215 9.20 -70.44 -35.26
CA GLU A 215 9.67 -71.72 -34.74
C GLU A 215 8.94 -72.91 -35.35
N PHE A 216 7.62 -72.85 -35.46
CA PHE A 216 6.80 -73.91 -36.03
C PHE A 216 7.16 -74.16 -37.51
N LEU A 217 7.33 -73.10 -38.31
CA LEU A 217 7.78 -73.18 -39.70
C LEU A 217 9.22 -73.74 -39.81
N VAL A 218 10.13 -73.36 -38.91
CA VAL A 218 11.49 -73.93 -38.86
C VAL A 218 11.45 -75.43 -38.52
N ARG A 219 10.61 -75.85 -37.56
CA ARG A 219 10.41 -77.27 -37.20
C ARG A 219 9.86 -78.06 -38.38
N GLN A 220 8.83 -77.55 -39.07
CA GLN A 220 8.31 -78.18 -40.30
C GLN A 220 9.37 -78.29 -41.40
N LEU A 221 10.13 -77.21 -41.66
CA LEU A 221 11.19 -77.21 -42.67
C LEU A 221 12.29 -78.22 -42.36
N VAL A 222 12.63 -78.44 -41.08
CA VAL A 222 13.57 -79.48 -40.66
C VAL A 222 13.00 -80.89 -40.89
N THR A 223 11.72 -81.13 -40.60
CA THR A 223 11.05 -82.40 -40.89
C THR A 223 11.05 -82.70 -42.39
N VAL A 224 10.58 -81.77 -43.23
CA VAL A 224 10.56 -81.92 -44.70
C VAL A 224 11.97 -82.14 -45.27
N LYS A 225 13.00 -81.48 -44.71
CA LYS A 225 14.40 -81.75 -45.08
C LYS A 225 14.85 -83.17 -44.71
N LYS A 226 14.50 -83.68 -43.52
CA LYS A 226 14.79 -85.06 -43.11
C LYS A 226 14.09 -86.08 -44.01
N ASP A 227 12.80 -85.89 -44.31
CA ASP A 227 12.05 -86.75 -45.23
C ASP A 227 12.64 -86.70 -46.66
N ASN A 228 13.03 -85.52 -47.16
CA ASN A 228 13.66 -85.42 -48.48
C ASN A 228 15.03 -86.11 -48.54
N VAL A 229 15.81 -86.09 -47.46
CA VAL A 229 17.06 -86.87 -47.35
C VAL A 229 16.77 -88.37 -47.29
N ARG A 230 15.75 -88.81 -46.54
CA ARG A 230 15.34 -90.23 -46.49
C ARG A 230 14.89 -90.72 -47.87
N LEU A 231 14.00 -90.00 -48.54
CA LEU A 231 13.50 -90.31 -49.89
C LEU A 231 14.63 -90.33 -50.94
N ARG A 232 15.62 -89.44 -50.84
CA ARG A 232 16.82 -89.49 -51.71
C ARG A 232 17.66 -90.74 -51.46
N LYS A 233 17.78 -91.19 -50.21
CA LYS A 233 18.48 -92.43 -49.87
C LYS A 233 17.70 -93.65 -50.38
N GLU A 234 16.40 -93.72 -50.11
CA GLU A 234 15.49 -94.77 -50.61
C GLU A 234 15.56 -94.87 -52.14
N LEU A 235 15.54 -93.74 -52.86
CA LEU A 235 15.72 -93.68 -54.31
C LEU A 235 17.11 -94.16 -54.75
N ALA A 236 18.18 -93.72 -54.10
CA ALA A 236 19.55 -94.11 -54.46
C ALA A 236 19.85 -95.58 -54.16
N ASP A 237 19.23 -96.16 -53.13
CA ASP A 237 19.35 -97.59 -52.82
C ASP A 237 18.49 -98.41 -53.80
N ALA A 238 17.27 -97.98 -54.13
CA ALA A 238 16.43 -98.62 -55.16
C ALA A 238 17.06 -98.60 -56.57
N VAL A 239 17.79 -97.54 -56.93
CA VAL A 239 18.55 -97.49 -58.19
C VAL A 239 19.65 -98.55 -58.22
N LYS A 240 20.38 -98.77 -57.12
CA LYS A 240 21.44 -99.82 -57.07
C LYS A 240 20.86 -101.22 -57.21
N GLU A 241 19.71 -101.50 -56.61
CA GLU A 241 19.05 -102.81 -56.79
C GLU A 241 18.52 -103.00 -58.21
N ALA A 242 18.07 -101.92 -58.87
CA ALA A 242 17.71 -101.92 -60.29
C ALA A 242 18.94 -102.08 -61.22
N GLU A 243 20.12 -101.57 -60.81
CA GLU A 243 21.39 -101.79 -61.51
C GLU A 243 21.86 -103.24 -61.35
N ARG A 244 21.87 -103.80 -60.12
CA ARG A 244 22.22 -105.22 -59.88
C ARG A 244 21.31 -106.19 -60.64
N THR A 245 20.00 -106.02 -60.54
CA THR A 245 19.05 -106.91 -61.24
C THR A 245 19.17 -106.79 -62.76
N ARG A 246 19.64 -105.65 -63.29
CA ARG A 246 19.99 -105.48 -64.70
C ARG A 246 21.33 -106.16 -65.05
N GLU A 247 22.33 -106.09 -64.17
CA GLU A 247 23.61 -106.80 -64.33
C GLU A 247 23.37 -108.33 -64.32
N GLU A 248 22.64 -108.85 -63.34
CA GLU A 248 22.19 -110.24 -63.24
C GLU A 248 21.42 -110.69 -64.51
N ALA A 249 20.47 -109.89 -64.98
CA ALA A 249 19.74 -110.17 -66.21
C ALA A 249 20.63 -110.11 -67.47
N SER A 250 21.67 -109.28 -67.48
CA SER A 250 22.64 -109.23 -68.59
C SER A 250 23.57 -110.45 -68.60
N ILE A 251 23.99 -110.95 -67.43
CA ILE A 251 24.77 -112.18 -67.30
C ILE A 251 23.94 -113.39 -67.75
N GLN A 252 22.65 -113.46 -67.37
CA GLN A 252 21.73 -114.50 -67.85
C GLN A 252 21.46 -114.43 -69.36
N LEU A 253 21.55 -113.23 -69.97
CA LEU A 253 21.45 -113.06 -71.41
C LEU A 253 22.74 -113.51 -72.14
N GLU A 254 23.90 -113.19 -71.57
CA GLU A 254 25.22 -113.60 -72.09
C GLU A 254 25.43 -115.12 -71.96
N GLU A 255 24.82 -115.78 -70.96
CA GLU A 255 24.76 -117.25 -70.84
C GLU A 255 23.84 -117.91 -71.89
N LEU A 256 22.97 -117.15 -72.58
CA LEU A 256 22.03 -117.65 -73.60
C LEU A 256 22.44 -117.36 -75.06
N GLU A 257 23.32 -116.40 -75.33
CA GLU A 257 23.74 -116.04 -76.71
C GLU A 257 24.95 -116.83 -77.27
N PHE A 258 24.87 -118.17 -77.28
CA PHE A 258 25.90 -119.03 -77.92
C PHE A 258 25.39 -119.82 -79.15
N ALA A 259 24.68 -119.15 -80.07
CA ALA A 259 24.23 -119.75 -81.35
C ALA A 259 24.22 -118.74 -82.52
N PRO A 260 25.05 -118.90 -83.57
CA PRO A 260 25.17 -117.90 -84.64
C PRO A 260 24.47 -118.27 -85.97
N ARG A 261 23.63 -117.37 -86.54
CA ARG A 261 23.58 -117.20 -88.01
C ARG A 261 22.95 -115.90 -88.54
N ASN A 262 23.58 -115.38 -89.61
CA ASN A 262 23.11 -114.28 -90.47
C ASN A 262 21.78 -114.59 -91.21
N GLY A 263 20.94 -113.58 -91.48
CA GLY A 263 19.56 -113.78 -92.03
C GLY A 263 19.03 -112.90 -93.20
N ARG A 264 19.53 -111.67 -93.43
CA ARG A 264 19.37 -110.85 -94.68
C ARG A 264 17.95 -110.42 -95.19
N GLN A 265 17.72 -109.09 -95.18
CA GLN A 265 16.90 -108.24 -96.09
C GLN A 265 15.42 -108.55 -96.43
N GLN A 266 14.52 -107.58 -96.16
CA GLN A 266 13.82 -106.78 -97.21
C GLN A 266 12.98 -105.58 -96.67
N GLN A 267 12.66 -104.64 -97.57
CA GLN A 267 11.73 -103.49 -97.48
C GLN A 267 10.90 -103.46 -98.80
N PRO A 268 9.85 -102.61 -99.02
CA PRO A 268 9.12 -101.65 -98.16
C PRO A 268 7.62 -102.12 -98.05
N PRO A 269 6.51 -101.45 -98.47
CA PRO A 269 6.14 -100.02 -98.52
C PRO A 269 4.71 -99.61 -98.00
N ARG A 270 4.64 -98.42 -97.40
CA ARG A 270 3.60 -97.36 -97.59
C ARG A 270 2.09 -97.70 -97.51
N LYS A 271 1.40 -97.14 -96.49
CA LYS A 271 0.09 -96.45 -96.62
C LYS A 271 -0.29 -95.59 -95.38
N GLN A 272 -1.23 -94.68 -95.57
CA GLN A 272 -1.89 -93.71 -94.65
C GLN A 272 -3.35 -93.53 -95.15
N PRO A 273 -4.24 -92.70 -94.55
CA PRO A 273 -4.59 -92.39 -93.15
C PRO A 273 -6.11 -92.76 -92.96
N PRO A 274 -7.05 -92.05 -92.26
CA PRO A 274 -7.01 -91.01 -91.22
C PRO A 274 -7.94 -91.26 -90.00
N HIS A 275 -8.03 -90.24 -89.12
CA HIS A 275 -9.14 -89.78 -88.24
C HIS A 275 -8.53 -89.21 -86.94
N ALA A 276 -8.59 -87.89 -86.71
CA ALA A 276 -9.62 -87.16 -85.96
C ALA A 276 -9.73 -87.67 -84.49
N LEU A 277 -9.52 -86.86 -83.45
CA LEU A 277 -9.95 -85.45 -83.28
C LEU A 277 -8.82 -84.48 -82.87
N GLY A 278 -9.09 -83.19 -83.06
CA GLY A 278 -8.40 -82.09 -82.37
C GLY A 278 -9.34 -80.88 -82.25
N SER A 279 -9.18 -80.08 -81.19
CA SER A 279 -9.81 -78.75 -81.10
C SER A 279 -8.97 -77.82 -80.20
N LYS A 280 -9.27 -76.52 -80.26
CA LYS A 280 -8.41 -75.44 -79.74
C LYS A 280 -9.10 -74.62 -78.65
N MET A 281 -8.33 -74.18 -77.66
CA MET A 281 -8.59 -72.96 -76.85
C MET A 281 -9.83 -73.07 -75.90
N PRO A 282 -9.97 -72.27 -74.81
CA PRO A 282 -9.66 -70.84 -74.70
C PRO A 282 -8.87 -70.35 -73.48
N SER A 283 -8.55 -69.04 -73.53
CA SER A 283 -8.15 -68.20 -72.40
C SER A 283 -9.33 -67.99 -71.42
N VAL A 284 -9.04 -67.84 -70.12
CA VAL A 284 -9.67 -66.78 -69.29
C VAL A 284 -8.91 -66.55 -67.97
N VAL A 285 -8.90 -65.29 -67.52
CA VAL A 285 -8.28 -64.76 -66.30
C VAL A 285 -9.02 -65.19 -65.01
N LYS A 286 -8.28 -65.64 -63.96
CA LYS A 286 -8.58 -65.61 -62.50
C LYS A 286 -7.66 -66.60 -61.75
N ARG A 287 -7.28 -66.46 -60.47
CA ARG A 287 -7.34 -65.34 -59.50
C ARG A 287 -6.30 -65.62 -58.40
N ALA A 288 -5.75 -64.59 -57.74
CA ALA A 288 -5.03 -64.76 -56.48
C ALA A 288 -6.01 -65.11 -55.32
N PRO A 289 -5.57 -65.76 -54.23
CA PRO A 289 -6.41 -65.97 -53.05
C PRO A 289 -6.69 -64.62 -52.37
N SER A 290 -7.92 -64.14 -52.51
CA SER A 290 -8.37 -62.88 -51.91
C SER A 290 -8.75 -63.08 -50.44
N THR A 291 -7.99 -62.49 -49.54
CA THR A 291 -8.49 -62.08 -48.22
C THR A 291 -9.67 -61.10 -48.39
N PRO A 292 -10.62 -61.03 -47.43
CA PRO A 292 -11.74 -60.10 -47.52
C PRO A 292 -11.27 -58.65 -47.35
N ALA A 293 -11.60 -57.80 -48.32
CA ALA A 293 -11.30 -56.38 -48.24
C ALA A 293 -12.38 -55.63 -47.45
N LEU A 294 -11.98 -54.95 -46.38
CA LEU A 294 -12.73 -53.83 -45.82
C LEU A 294 -12.63 -52.62 -46.77
N PRO A 295 -13.69 -51.81 -46.95
CA PRO A 295 -13.65 -50.66 -47.83
C PRO A 295 -12.89 -49.49 -47.19
N GLY A 296 -11.99 -48.87 -47.96
CA GLY A 296 -11.39 -47.57 -47.62
C GLY A 296 -10.00 -47.60 -46.97
N THR A 297 -8.95 -47.69 -47.79
CA THR A 297 -7.69 -46.91 -47.64
C THR A 297 -6.93 -47.00 -48.97
N THR A 298 -6.62 -45.85 -49.57
CA THR A 298 -5.84 -45.77 -50.81
C THR A 298 -4.34 -45.84 -50.52
N THR A 299 -3.76 -47.04 -50.63
CA THR A 299 -2.31 -47.24 -50.46
C THR A 299 -1.53 -46.76 -51.70
N PHE A 300 -1.25 -45.46 -51.78
CA PHE A 300 -0.17 -44.97 -52.64
C PHE A 300 1.16 -45.50 -52.12
N ALA A 301 1.91 -46.21 -52.97
CA ALA A 301 3.32 -46.47 -52.70
C ALA A 301 4.08 -45.13 -52.85
N PRO A 302 4.76 -44.63 -51.81
CA PRO A 302 5.41 -43.34 -51.87
C PRO A 302 6.60 -43.39 -52.85
N SER A 303 6.74 -42.35 -53.66
CA SER A 303 7.89 -42.19 -54.54
C SER A 303 9.18 -41.98 -53.73
N LEU A 304 10.34 -42.41 -54.25
CA LEU A 304 11.64 -42.19 -53.59
C LEU A 304 11.84 -40.73 -53.09
N PRO A 305 11.55 -39.66 -53.87
CA PRO A 305 11.71 -38.29 -53.38
C PRO A 305 10.79 -37.94 -52.19
N GLU A 306 9.60 -38.54 -52.04
CA GLU A 306 8.77 -38.35 -50.85
C GLU A 306 9.33 -39.06 -49.61
N VAL A 307 10.01 -40.20 -49.82
CA VAL A 307 10.70 -40.94 -48.75
C VAL A 307 11.93 -40.16 -48.30
N ASP A 308 12.74 -39.67 -49.23
CA ASP A 308 13.88 -38.79 -48.96
C ASP A 308 13.45 -37.49 -48.26
N ASN A 309 12.34 -36.88 -48.67
CA ASN A 309 11.84 -35.67 -48.03
C ASN A 309 11.33 -35.95 -46.61
N ARG A 310 10.66 -37.09 -46.36
CA ARG A 310 10.33 -37.54 -44.99
C ARG A 310 11.59 -37.78 -44.14
N TYR A 311 12.66 -38.35 -44.71
CA TYR A 311 13.92 -38.49 -43.96
C TYR A 311 14.61 -37.15 -43.69
N LYS A 312 14.59 -36.19 -44.62
CA LYS A 312 15.09 -34.82 -44.39
C LYS A 312 14.30 -34.11 -43.29
N GLU A 313 12.98 -34.23 -43.29
CA GLU A 313 12.06 -33.74 -42.24
C GLU A 313 12.38 -34.35 -40.87
N ILE A 314 12.52 -35.67 -40.79
CA ILE A 314 12.90 -36.40 -39.57
C ILE A 314 14.28 -35.93 -39.07
N ILE A 315 15.27 -35.80 -39.96
CA ILE A 315 16.60 -35.29 -39.62
C ILE A 315 16.54 -33.83 -39.13
N LYS A 316 15.72 -32.97 -39.74
CA LYS A 316 15.49 -31.57 -39.32
C LYS A 316 14.85 -31.54 -37.92
N ARG A 317 13.86 -32.38 -37.65
CA ARG A 317 13.22 -32.53 -36.32
C ARG A 317 14.21 -33.05 -35.27
N LEU A 318 14.94 -34.11 -35.56
CA LEU A 318 15.95 -34.68 -34.64
C LEU A 318 17.06 -33.67 -34.33
N LYS A 319 17.54 -32.90 -35.32
CA LYS A 319 18.50 -31.81 -35.09
C LYS A 319 17.95 -30.71 -34.18
N ARG A 320 16.68 -30.30 -34.33
CA ARG A 320 16.04 -29.35 -33.40
C ARG A 320 15.98 -29.91 -31.97
N VAL A 321 15.51 -31.15 -31.80
CA VAL A 321 15.43 -31.81 -30.48
C VAL A 321 16.80 -31.90 -29.82
N LEU A 322 17.82 -32.34 -30.56
CA LEU A 322 19.19 -32.48 -30.05
C LEU A 322 19.81 -31.13 -29.65
N GLU A 323 19.52 -30.03 -30.36
CA GLU A 323 20.00 -28.70 -29.97
C GLU A 323 19.22 -28.10 -28.79
N VAL A 324 17.92 -28.41 -28.66
CA VAL A 324 17.11 -28.10 -27.46
C VAL A 324 17.64 -28.87 -26.25
N GLU A 325 17.95 -30.15 -26.38
CA GLU A 325 18.60 -30.95 -25.33
C GLU A 325 19.97 -30.38 -24.95
N ARG A 326 20.81 -29.98 -25.92
CA ARG A 326 22.07 -29.29 -25.65
C ARG A 326 21.89 -27.93 -24.96
N ARG A 327 20.82 -27.19 -25.24
CA ARG A 327 20.51 -25.93 -24.54
C ARG A 327 20.09 -26.22 -23.09
N ASN A 328 19.20 -27.18 -22.89
CA ASN A 328 18.77 -27.62 -21.56
C ASN A 328 19.94 -28.15 -20.72
N LEU A 329 20.82 -28.98 -21.29
CA LEU A 329 22.00 -29.54 -20.59
C LEU A 329 23.02 -28.45 -20.22
N ARG A 330 23.24 -27.44 -21.10
CA ARG A 330 24.00 -26.22 -20.75
C ARG A 330 23.35 -25.46 -19.59
N GLN A 331 22.03 -25.29 -19.62
CA GLN A 331 21.30 -24.54 -18.60
C GLN A 331 21.29 -25.23 -17.24
N VAL A 332 21.05 -26.55 -17.18
CA VAL A 332 21.14 -27.36 -15.95
C VAL A 332 22.54 -27.30 -15.37
N ARG A 333 23.59 -27.37 -16.20
CA ARG A 333 24.98 -27.21 -15.76
C ARG A 333 25.24 -25.82 -15.17
N ASN A 334 24.74 -24.75 -15.80
CA ASN A 334 24.88 -23.39 -15.30
C ASN A 334 24.14 -23.21 -13.96
N ALA A 335 22.89 -23.66 -13.87
CA ALA A 335 22.07 -23.62 -12.65
C ALA A 335 22.74 -24.36 -11.48
N TYR A 336 23.27 -25.57 -11.72
CA TYR A 336 24.04 -26.33 -10.72
C TYR A 336 25.32 -25.59 -10.29
N THR A 337 26.00 -24.92 -11.22
CA THR A 337 27.21 -24.14 -10.91
C THR A 337 26.88 -22.93 -10.03
N THR A 338 25.80 -22.20 -10.32
CA THR A 338 25.33 -21.09 -9.48
C THR A 338 24.83 -21.56 -8.11
N ASP A 339 24.12 -22.70 -8.04
CA ASP A 339 23.65 -23.26 -6.78
C ASP A 339 24.82 -23.63 -5.87
N LEU A 340 25.82 -24.33 -6.41
CA LEU A 340 27.06 -24.68 -5.72
C LEU A 340 27.81 -23.43 -5.22
N GLN A 341 27.86 -22.35 -6.01
CA GLN A 341 28.44 -21.08 -5.56
C GLN A 341 27.65 -20.47 -4.39
N THR A 342 26.32 -20.37 -4.47
CA THR A 342 25.51 -19.80 -3.37
C THR A 342 25.61 -20.61 -2.08
N HIS A 343 25.66 -21.95 -2.19
CA HIS A 343 25.87 -22.84 -1.06
C HIS A 343 27.28 -22.67 -0.45
N THR A 344 28.31 -22.48 -1.27
CA THR A 344 29.67 -22.17 -0.80
C THR A 344 29.73 -20.79 -0.12
N GLU A 345 29.13 -19.74 -0.67
CA GLU A 345 29.06 -18.42 -0.05
C GLU A 345 28.35 -18.47 1.32
N LEU A 346 27.17 -19.11 1.39
CA LEU A 346 26.44 -19.28 2.66
C LEU A 346 27.24 -20.11 3.68
N SER A 347 27.94 -21.17 3.25
CA SER A 347 28.83 -21.96 4.12
C SER A 347 30.00 -21.13 4.66
N ILE A 348 30.54 -20.19 3.89
CA ILE A 348 31.60 -19.27 4.33
C ILE A 348 31.05 -18.27 5.36
N PHE A 349 29.89 -17.64 5.12
CA PHE A 349 29.27 -16.72 6.08
C PHE A 349 28.95 -17.41 7.42
N VAL A 350 28.37 -18.61 7.38
CA VAL A 350 28.07 -19.38 8.61
C VAL A 350 29.35 -19.73 9.38
N LYS A 351 30.43 -20.10 8.70
CA LYS A 351 31.73 -20.33 9.36
C LYS A 351 32.32 -19.06 9.96
N GLN A 352 32.22 -17.93 9.27
CA GLN A 352 32.72 -16.64 9.78
C GLN A 352 31.96 -16.22 11.05
N CYS A 353 30.63 -16.20 11.05
CA CYS A 353 29.85 -15.83 12.23
C CYS A 353 30.04 -16.78 13.42
N ILE A 354 30.30 -18.08 13.16
CA ILE A 354 30.68 -19.05 14.19
C ILE A 354 32.07 -18.72 14.77
N GLU A 355 33.06 -18.40 13.94
CA GLU A 355 34.42 -18.05 14.37
C GLU A 355 34.46 -16.67 15.07
N ASP A 356 33.64 -15.71 14.65
CA ASP A 356 33.51 -14.39 15.30
C ASP A 356 32.94 -14.51 16.72
N VAL A 357 31.85 -15.26 16.90
CA VAL A 357 31.26 -15.51 18.23
C VAL A 357 32.19 -16.38 19.09
N LYS A 358 32.91 -17.33 18.49
CA LYS A 358 33.97 -18.09 19.16
C LYS A 358 35.13 -17.19 19.61
N GLY A 359 35.54 -16.21 18.80
CA GLY A 359 36.53 -15.19 19.16
C GLY A 359 36.07 -14.34 20.35
N GLN A 360 34.85 -13.82 20.29
CA GLN A 360 34.23 -13.09 21.40
C GLN A 360 34.14 -13.93 22.68
N LEU A 361 33.80 -15.22 22.56
CA LEU A 361 33.78 -16.16 23.69
C LEU A 361 35.19 -16.32 24.30
N HIS A 362 36.22 -16.50 23.48
CA HIS A 362 37.60 -16.65 23.97
C HIS A 362 38.08 -15.39 24.69
N THR A 363 37.80 -14.18 24.17
CA THR A 363 38.11 -12.93 24.89
C THR A 363 37.35 -12.83 26.21
N HIS A 364 36.07 -13.19 26.23
CA HIS A 364 35.24 -13.10 27.43
C HIS A 364 35.59 -14.16 28.48
N THR A 365 36.22 -15.27 28.08
CA THR A 365 36.81 -16.27 28.98
C THR A 365 38.17 -15.82 29.52
N HIS A 366 38.90 -14.96 28.79
CA HIS A 366 40.23 -14.50 29.17
C HIS A 366 40.22 -13.36 30.21
N ASP A 367 39.15 -12.55 30.24
CA ASP A 367 38.86 -11.57 31.30
C ASP A 367 38.15 -12.18 32.52
N ALA A 368 37.64 -13.43 32.41
CA ALA A 368 36.94 -14.10 33.50
C ALA A 368 37.91 -14.68 34.53
N THR A 369 38.18 -13.94 35.61
CA THR A 369 38.98 -14.43 36.74
C THR A 369 38.41 -15.73 37.32
N PRO A 370 39.24 -16.77 37.58
CA PRO A 370 38.75 -18.11 37.92
C PRO A 370 38.29 -18.20 39.38
N SER A 371 36.99 -17.99 39.62
CA SER A 371 36.35 -18.21 40.93
C SER A 371 35.04 -18.98 40.82
N SER A 372 34.90 -20.01 41.67
CA SER A 372 33.63 -20.66 42.05
C SER A 372 32.86 -21.45 40.97
N THR A 373 33.31 -22.69 40.75
CA THR A 373 32.49 -23.91 40.89
C THR A 373 31.00 -23.83 40.49
N ALA A 374 30.70 -23.60 39.22
CA ALA A 374 29.38 -23.84 38.65
C ALA A 374 29.38 -25.16 37.85
N ILE A 375 28.54 -26.13 38.24
CA ILE A 375 28.36 -27.38 37.48
C ILE A 375 27.48 -27.05 36.26
N PRO A 376 27.97 -27.23 35.01
CA PRO A 376 27.20 -26.86 33.84
C PRO A 376 26.07 -27.87 33.59
N SER A 377 24.83 -27.38 33.55
CA SER A 377 23.63 -28.16 33.23
C SER A 377 23.69 -28.67 31.78
N THR A 378 24.09 -29.93 31.60
CA THR A 378 24.40 -30.57 30.29
C THR A 378 23.22 -30.72 29.33
N ALA A 379 22.02 -30.28 29.69
CA ALA A 379 20.79 -30.49 28.93
C ALA A 379 20.66 -29.64 27.64
N ASN A 380 21.49 -28.63 27.42
CA ASN A 380 21.26 -27.62 26.36
C ASN A 380 22.50 -27.15 25.58
N THR A 381 23.65 -27.82 25.72
CA THR A 381 24.90 -27.55 24.98
C THR A 381 25.03 -28.44 23.75
N ILE A 382 25.41 -27.87 22.61
CA ILE A 382 25.65 -28.61 21.35
C ILE A 382 27.06 -28.28 20.86
N SER A 383 27.83 -29.32 20.48
CA SER A 383 29.15 -29.15 19.88
C SER A 383 29.04 -28.97 18.37
N VAL A 384 29.53 -27.84 17.86
CA VAL A 384 29.64 -27.55 16.41
C VAL A 384 31.10 -27.17 16.12
N LEU A 385 31.67 -27.78 15.08
CA LEU A 385 33.08 -27.55 14.65
C LEU A 385 34.13 -27.70 15.78
N GLY A 386 33.85 -28.55 16.77
CA GLY A 386 34.73 -28.83 17.91
C GLY A 386 34.53 -27.93 19.14
N THR A 387 33.70 -26.89 19.07
CA THR A 387 33.38 -26.00 20.20
C THR A 387 31.96 -26.22 20.72
N THR A 388 31.81 -26.28 22.05
CA THR A 388 30.52 -26.40 22.75
C THR A 388 29.84 -25.04 22.86
N PHE A 389 28.71 -24.85 22.18
CA PHE A 389 27.90 -23.63 22.26
C PHE A 389 26.77 -23.77 23.28
N ALA A 390 26.64 -22.81 24.21
CA ALA A 390 25.46 -22.69 25.05
C ALA A 390 24.27 -22.12 24.27
N ALA A 391 23.07 -22.17 24.86
CA ALA A 391 21.85 -21.64 24.21
C ALA A 391 21.94 -20.13 23.92
N SER A 392 22.58 -19.36 24.81
CA SER A 392 22.89 -17.94 24.62
C SER A 392 23.72 -17.66 23.38
N ASP A 393 24.67 -18.55 23.07
CA ASP A 393 25.68 -18.30 22.05
C ASP A 393 25.15 -18.68 20.67
N ARG A 394 24.31 -19.72 20.62
CA ARG A 394 23.49 -20.02 19.44
C ARG A 394 22.57 -18.86 19.08
N GLN A 395 21.94 -18.21 20.06
CA GLN A 395 21.12 -17.02 19.80
C GLN A 395 21.98 -15.89 19.20
N LYS A 396 23.13 -15.57 19.80
CA LYS A 396 24.06 -14.56 19.24
C LYS A 396 24.54 -14.87 17.82
N VAL A 397 24.82 -16.14 17.49
CA VAL A 397 25.17 -16.56 16.12
C VAL A 397 23.99 -16.34 15.16
N ILE A 398 22.76 -16.65 15.58
CA ILE A 398 21.54 -16.41 14.80
C ILE A 398 21.32 -14.90 14.61
N ASP A 399 21.40 -14.10 15.66
CA ASP A 399 21.23 -12.65 15.61
C ASP A 399 22.27 -12.00 14.68
N LEU A 400 23.54 -12.46 14.74
CA LEU A 400 24.61 -12.00 13.85
C LEU A 400 24.37 -12.39 12.39
N LEU A 401 23.92 -13.63 12.12
CA LEU A 401 23.56 -14.10 10.78
C LEU A 401 22.33 -13.35 10.22
N LEU A 402 21.35 -12.99 11.06
CA LEU A 402 20.18 -12.21 10.67
C LEU A 402 20.51 -10.72 10.52
N SER A 403 21.54 -10.19 11.18
CA SER A 403 22.01 -8.81 10.98
C SER A 403 22.67 -8.59 9.61
N GLN A 404 23.14 -9.67 8.97
CA GLN A 404 23.85 -9.61 7.70
C GLN A 404 22.85 -9.68 6.53
N GLU A 405 22.49 -8.53 5.97
CA GLU A 405 21.52 -8.37 4.86
C GLU A 405 21.77 -9.35 3.68
N ARG A 406 23.04 -9.62 3.33
CA ARG A 406 23.40 -10.58 2.28
C ARG A 406 23.03 -12.03 2.63
N VAL A 407 23.08 -12.42 3.90
CA VAL A 407 22.63 -13.74 4.38
C VAL A 407 21.11 -13.81 4.38
N LEU A 408 20.42 -12.75 4.82
CA LEU A 408 18.95 -12.64 4.67
C LEU A 408 18.54 -12.79 3.19
N GLY A 409 19.21 -12.11 2.25
CA GLY A 409 18.92 -12.22 0.82
C GLY A 409 19.09 -13.65 0.27
N LEU A 410 20.19 -14.33 0.62
CA LEU A 410 20.44 -15.73 0.22
C LEU A 410 19.41 -16.70 0.82
N LEU A 411 19.03 -16.51 2.09
CA LEU A 411 18.02 -17.31 2.77
C LEU A 411 16.61 -17.04 2.22
N TYR A 412 16.26 -15.78 1.96
CA TYR A 412 14.97 -15.38 1.41
C TYR A 412 14.77 -15.94 -0.01
N ALA A 413 15.79 -15.86 -0.87
CA ALA A 413 15.76 -16.45 -2.21
C ALA A 413 15.59 -17.99 -2.22
N LYS A 414 15.94 -18.67 -1.12
CA LYS A 414 15.74 -20.12 -0.92
C LYS A 414 14.42 -20.47 -0.23
N ALA A 415 13.99 -19.67 0.74
CA ALA A 415 12.73 -19.85 1.48
C ALA A 415 11.50 -19.44 0.65
N PHE A 416 11.65 -18.45 -0.22
CA PHE A 416 10.62 -17.93 -1.11
C PHE A 416 11.15 -17.88 -2.56
N PRO A 417 11.23 -19.02 -3.26
CA PRO A 417 11.62 -19.05 -4.67
C PRO A 417 10.60 -18.25 -5.50
N LEU A 418 10.97 -17.05 -5.92
CA LEU A 418 10.12 -16.20 -6.76
C LEU A 418 9.78 -16.96 -8.06
N PRO A 419 8.49 -17.07 -8.47
CA PRO A 419 8.10 -17.81 -9.68
C PRO A 419 8.82 -17.35 -10.95
N GLY A 420 9.22 -16.07 -10.99
CA GLY A 420 10.01 -15.49 -12.07
C GLY A 420 11.52 -15.78 -12.03
N SER A 421 12.13 -16.22 -10.93
CA SER A 421 13.60 -16.29 -10.85
C SER A 421 14.20 -17.39 -11.75
N SER A 422 13.60 -18.59 -11.72
CA SER A 422 13.98 -19.67 -12.64
C SER A 422 13.48 -19.39 -14.07
N ALA A 423 12.25 -18.89 -14.21
CA ALA A 423 11.59 -18.69 -15.50
C ALA A 423 12.12 -17.50 -16.32
N ALA A 424 12.54 -16.40 -15.68
CA ALA A 424 13.09 -15.23 -16.39
C ALA A 424 14.47 -15.51 -16.99
N ALA A 425 15.26 -16.40 -16.36
CA ALA A 425 16.51 -16.90 -16.95
C ALA A 425 16.27 -17.74 -18.22
N HIS A 426 15.13 -18.46 -18.31
CA HIS A 426 14.69 -19.08 -19.58
C HIS A 426 14.20 -18.04 -20.60
N ALA A 427 13.48 -16.99 -20.15
CA ALA A 427 12.80 -16.05 -21.04
C ALA A 427 13.73 -14.99 -21.66
N ALA A 428 14.66 -14.41 -20.89
CA ALA A 428 15.56 -13.36 -21.38
C ALA A 428 16.50 -13.86 -22.49
N ASP A 429 17.04 -15.08 -22.32
CA ASP A 429 17.93 -15.75 -23.29
C ASP A 429 17.15 -16.29 -24.52
N ALA A 430 15.82 -16.36 -24.47
CA ALA A 430 14.97 -16.75 -25.60
C ALA A 430 14.65 -15.59 -26.55
N ALA A 431 14.80 -14.33 -26.12
CA ALA A 431 14.43 -13.15 -26.91
C ALA A 431 15.44 -12.81 -28.02
N ASP A 432 16.72 -13.17 -27.85
CA ASP A 432 17.83 -12.76 -28.74
C ASP A 432 17.98 -13.64 -30.02
N GLY A 433 17.03 -14.54 -30.29
CA GLY A 433 17.15 -15.54 -31.35
C GLY A 433 15.90 -15.79 -32.21
N MET A 434 14.78 -15.10 -31.96
CA MET A 434 13.55 -15.28 -32.75
C MET A 434 13.40 -14.11 -33.73
N THR A 435 13.76 -14.30 -35.00
CA THR A 435 13.70 -13.21 -35.98
C THR A 435 12.26 -12.92 -36.41
N LYS A 436 12.05 -11.73 -36.98
CA LYS A 436 10.73 -11.29 -37.44
C LYS A 436 10.15 -12.17 -38.57
N ASP A 437 11.00 -12.93 -39.24
CA ASP A 437 10.60 -13.83 -40.32
C ASP A 437 10.30 -15.26 -39.81
N ASP A 438 10.93 -15.73 -38.72
CA ASP A 438 10.51 -16.97 -38.03
C ASP A 438 9.05 -16.90 -37.56
N ILE A 439 8.61 -15.70 -37.13
CA ILE A 439 7.22 -15.43 -36.71
C ILE A 439 6.25 -15.42 -37.90
N ARG A 440 6.71 -15.03 -39.10
CA ARG A 440 5.88 -15.07 -40.33
C ARG A 440 5.65 -16.49 -40.82
N ASP A 441 6.69 -17.33 -40.83
CA ASP A 441 6.57 -18.69 -41.33
C ASP A 441 5.61 -19.53 -40.46
N ILE A 442 5.64 -19.35 -39.14
CA ILE A 442 4.66 -19.97 -38.21
C ILE A 442 3.22 -19.55 -38.54
N PHE A 443 2.99 -18.28 -38.90
CA PHE A 443 1.65 -17.79 -39.24
C PHE A 443 1.17 -18.27 -40.62
N ASN A 444 2.09 -18.46 -41.57
CA ASN A 444 1.79 -19.00 -42.90
C ASN A 444 1.52 -20.52 -42.87
N GLU A 445 2.27 -21.28 -42.05
CA GLU A 445 2.11 -22.73 -41.92
C GLU A 445 0.74 -23.10 -41.29
N ALA A 446 0.24 -22.27 -40.37
CA ALA A 446 -1.09 -22.42 -39.77
C ALA A 446 -2.25 -22.33 -40.79
N HIS A 447 -2.10 -21.55 -41.87
CA HIS A 447 -3.15 -21.33 -42.87
C HIS A 447 -3.20 -22.38 -44.01
N GLN A 448 -2.26 -23.34 -44.05
CA GLN A 448 -2.21 -24.36 -45.12
C GLN A 448 -2.72 -25.76 -44.69
N LEU A 449 -3.16 -25.93 -43.44
CA LEU A 449 -3.62 -27.22 -42.92
C LEU A 449 -5.14 -27.34 -42.66
N ASP A 450 -5.92 -26.25 -42.73
CA ASP A 450 -7.38 -26.30 -42.54
C ASP A 450 -8.16 -26.17 -43.87
N GLY A 451 -8.09 -27.25 -44.65
CA GLY A 451 -8.67 -27.34 -45.99
C GLY A 451 -10.15 -27.69 -46.05
N GLY A 452 -11.02 -26.82 -45.51
CA GLY A 452 -12.38 -26.64 -46.05
C GLY A 452 -13.58 -27.09 -45.19
N TYR A 453 -14.06 -26.19 -44.33
CA TYR A 453 -15.45 -26.15 -43.88
C TYR A 453 -16.07 -24.81 -44.29
N ASN A 454 -17.00 -24.83 -45.24
CA ASN A 454 -17.62 -23.61 -45.77
C ASN A 454 -18.95 -23.34 -45.04
N LEU A 455 -18.97 -22.34 -44.15
CA LEU A 455 -20.18 -21.94 -43.42
C LEU A 455 -20.43 -20.43 -43.59
N HIS A 456 -21.70 -20.06 -43.80
CA HIS A 456 -22.09 -18.71 -44.20
C HIS A 456 -21.89 -17.66 -43.10
N HIS A 457 -21.23 -16.56 -43.48
CA HIS A 457 -21.38 -15.26 -42.83
C HIS A 457 -22.68 -14.59 -43.32
N PRO A 458 -23.59 -14.12 -42.44
CA PRO A 458 -24.35 -12.92 -42.70
C PRO A 458 -23.41 -11.70 -42.56
N SER A 459 -23.68 -10.64 -43.34
CA SER A 459 -22.80 -9.46 -43.43
C SER A 459 -23.20 -8.32 -42.49
N SER A 460 -22.27 -7.40 -42.28
CA SER A 460 -22.41 -6.21 -41.44
C SER A 460 -23.47 -5.22 -41.95
N ARG A 461 -24.05 -4.44 -41.04
CA ARG A 461 -24.70 -3.16 -41.39
C ARG A 461 -24.52 -2.12 -40.28
N HIS A 462 -23.93 -0.97 -40.63
CA HIS A 462 -24.04 0.25 -39.83
C HIS A 462 -25.50 0.70 -39.73
N HIS A 463 -25.83 1.42 -38.65
CA HIS A 463 -26.31 2.80 -38.75
C HIS A 463 -26.00 3.58 -37.47
N GLN A 464 -26.00 4.91 -37.59
CA GLN A 464 -25.94 5.88 -36.49
C GLN A 464 -27.32 6.55 -36.36
N ASP A 465 -27.57 7.13 -35.18
CA ASP A 465 -28.66 8.09 -34.87
C ASP A 465 -30.10 7.50 -35.00
N GLU A 466 -31.18 8.04 -34.41
CA GLU A 466 -31.47 9.36 -33.83
C GLU A 466 -32.18 9.28 -32.45
N ASN A 467 -32.85 10.37 -32.03
CA ASN A 467 -33.57 10.53 -30.75
C ASN A 467 -35.05 10.13 -30.83
N GLU A 468 -35.64 9.76 -29.69
CA GLU A 468 -36.99 10.07 -29.15
C GLU A 468 -37.30 9.06 -28.03
N PHE A 469 -38.19 9.25 -27.04
CA PHE A 469 -38.77 10.33 -26.23
C PHE A 469 -39.99 9.68 -25.52
N GLU A 470 -40.51 10.25 -24.41
CA GLU A 470 -41.59 9.72 -23.55
C GLU A 470 -41.27 8.43 -22.74
N GLY A 471 -41.58 8.32 -21.44
CA GLY A 471 -42.12 9.33 -20.51
C GLY A 471 -42.25 8.85 -19.03
N ASP A 472 -42.48 9.81 -18.13
CA ASP A 472 -43.18 9.75 -16.81
C ASP A 472 -42.58 8.93 -15.63
N ASP A 473 -42.78 9.23 -14.33
CA ASP A 473 -43.24 10.41 -13.49
C ASP A 473 -43.10 9.99 -11.98
N ASP A 474 -42.86 10.79 -10.92
CA ASP A 474 -42.28 12.14 -10.63
C ASP A 474 -41.19 11.95 -9.54
N GLY A 475 -40.39 12.96 -9.25
CA GLY A 475 -39.44 12.95 -8.13
C GLY A 475 -38.83 14.30 -7.78
N ARG A 476 -39.63 15.37 -7.65
CA ARG A 476 -39.16 16.74 -7.32
C ARG A 476 -38.12 16.83 -6.19
N PRO A 477 -37.12 17.72 -6.38
CA PRO A 477 -36.84 18.77 -5.39
C PRO A 477 -37.21 20.16 -5.94
N ARG A 478 -37.59 21.09 -5.05
CA ARG A 478 -37.95 22.48 -5.40
C ARG A 478 -36.77 23.44 -5.17
N HIS A 479 -36.52 24.31 -6.15
CA HIS A 479 -36.22 25.76 -6.04
C HIS A 479 -35.30 26.25 -4.90
N GLN A 480 -34.10 26.75 -5.24
CA GLN A 480 -33.74 28.20 -5.31
C GLN A 480 -33.45 28.82 -3.92
N ASP A 481 -32.64 29.88 -3.76
CA ASP A 481 -32.07 30.88 -4.69
C ASP A 481 -30.55 30.67 -4.95
N SER A 482 -29.89 31.21 -5.99
CA SER A 482 -29.58 32.63 -6.31
C SER A 482 -28.88 33.35 -5.14
N VAL A 483 -27.77 34.08 -5.30
CA VAL A 483 -27.36 35.01 -6.38
C VAL A 483 -25.85 34.88 -6.72
N ASP A 484 -25.46 35.36 -7.91
CA ASP A 484 -24.09 35.34 -8.47
C ASP A 484 -23.26 36.61 -8.03
N PRO A 485 -22.21 37.14 -8.70
CA PRO A 485 -20.88 37.12 -8.09
C PRO A 485 -20.19 38.50 -7.88
N ARG A 486 -19.12 38.46 -7.07
CA ARG A 486 -17.99 39.42 -7.00
C ARG A 486 -18.34 40.91 -6.79
N HIS A 487 -18.00 41.41 -5.61
CA HIS A 487 -17.04 42.52 -5.56
C HIS A 487 -16.12 42.48 -4.33
#